data_AF-A0A452GI66-F1
#
_entry.id   AF-A0A452GI66-F1
#
_cell.length_a   1.000
_cell.length_b   1.000
_cell.length_c   1.000
_cell.angle_alpha   90.00
_cell.angle_beta   90.00
_cell.angle_gamma   90.00
#
_symmetry.space_group_name_H-M   'P 1'
#
loop_
_entity.id
_entity.type
_entity.pdbx_description
1 polymer ?
#
loop_
_entity_poly.entity_id
_entity_poly.type
_entity_poly.pdbx_seq_one_letter_code
_entity_poly.pdbx_strand_id
1 'polypeptide(L)'
;MTINSNAEAQVYIINMLFFQITCPGVLLKDKSELYLSACVFGQYKRTQCVPAAFPLFLEEKLVFEKVFTDVVDPGKLVELLQCRFCF
;
A
#
# COMPACT_ATOMS: atom_id res chain seq x y z
N MET A 1 30.64 -21.60 -23.96
CA MET A 1 29.35 -22.32 -23.86
C MET A 1 29.14 -22.59 -22.39
N THR A 2 28.28 -21.90 -21.64
CA THR A 2 27.09 -21.10 -21.98
C THR A 2 27.02 -19.93 -21.00
N ILE A 3 26.70 -18.75 -21.50
CA ILE A 3 26.62 -17.51 -20.74
C ILE A 3 25.18 -17.39 -20.21
N ASN A 4 25.06 -17.37 -18.86
CA ASN A 4 24.16 -16.59 -18.02
C ASN A 4 22.66 -16.93 -17.86
N SER A 5 22.36 -17.24 -16.58
CA SER A 5 21.39 -16.56 -15.70
C SER A 5 19.91 -16.55 -16.10
N ASN A 6 19.16 -17.52 -15.57
CA ASN A 6 17.75 -17.27 -15.25
C ASN A 6 17.69 -16.42 -13.97
N ALA A 7 17.66 -15.10 -14.14
CA ALA A 7 17.20 -14.23 -13.06
C ALA A 7 15.67 -14.39 -12.97
N GLU A 8 15.20 -15.19 -12.02
CA GLU A 8 13.76 -15.30 -11.75
C GLU A 8 13.29 -14.02 -11.07
N ALA A 9 12.47 -13.24 -11.77
CA ALA A 9 11.82 -12.07 -11.20
C ALA A 9 10.63 -12.50 -10.33
N GLN A 10 10.56 -12.01 -9.10
CA GLN A 10 9.43 -12.27 -8.20
C GLN A 10 8.51 -11.06 -8.14
N VAL A 11 7.21 -11.27 -8.38
CA VAL A 11 6.17 -10.22 -8.39
C VAL A 11 5.35 -10.31 -7.11
N TYR A 12 5.25 -9.18 -6.40
CA TYR A 12 4.48 -9.06 -5.17
C TYR A 12 3.35 -8.07 -5.35
N ILE A 13 2.14 -8.52 -5.01
CA ILE A 13 0.91 -7.73 -5.11
C ILE A 13 0.30 -7.59 -3.72
N ILE A 14 0.14 -6.34 -3.25
CA ILE A 14 -0.55 -6.03 -2.00
C ILE A 14 -1.88 -5.38 -2.32
N ASN A 15 -2.95 -5.95 -1.77
CA ASN A 15 -4.30 -5.40 -1.85
C ASN A 15 -4.66 -4.77 -0.50
N MET A 16 -4.86 -3.46 -0.48
CA MET A 16 -5.36 -2.72 0.69
C MET A 16 -6.83 -2.37 0.44
N LEU A 17 -7.70 -2.90 1.30
CA LEU A 17 -9.15 -2.71 1.21
C LEU A 17 -9.58 -1.73 2.31
N PHE A 18 -10.21 -0.63 1.90
CA PHE A 18 -10.78 0.37 2.80
C PHE A 18 -12.30 0.33 2.68
N PHE A 19 -12.99 -0.07 3.76
CA PHE A 19 -14.45 -0.06 3.79
C PHE A 19 -14.96 1.22 4.43
N GLN A 20 -14.66 1.41 5.71
CA GLN A 20 -15.04 2.60 6.46
C GLN A 20 -13.95 2.99 7.46
N ILE A 21 -13.91 4.27 7.83
CA ILE A 21 -13.15 4.78 8.96
C ILE A 21 -14.08 5.50 9.92
N THR A 22 -14.02 5.13 11.19
CA THR A 22 -14.70 5.85 12.27
C THR A 22 -13.65 6.45 13.21
N CYS A 23 -13.88 7.69 13.65
CA CYS A 23 -13.05 8.35 14.64
C CYS A 23 -13.95 9.12 15.64
N PRO A 24 -14.45 8.44 16.68
CA PRO A 24 -15.29 9.08 17.70
C PRO A 24 -14.57 10.24 18.38
N GLY A 25 -15.28 11.34 18.64
CA GLY A 25 -14.72 12.51 19.35
C GLY A 25 -13.82 13.42 18.52
N VAL A 26 -13.61 13.13 17.24
CA VAL A 26 -12.83 13.99 16.34
C VAL A 26 -13.76 14.98 15.63
N LEU A 27 -13.47 16.27 15.77
CA LEU A 27 -14.09 17.32 14.96
C LEU A 27 -13.18 17.64 13.77
N LEU A 28 -13.69 17.45 12.55
CA LEU A 28 -13.00 17.80 11.32
C LEU A 28 -13.14 19.31 11.08
N LYS A 29 -12.05 20.06 11.24
CA LYS A 29 -12.02 21.51 10.99
C LYS A 29 -11.84 21.76 9.49
N ASP A 30 -12.69 22.59 8.91
CA ASP A 30 -12.55 23.21 7.58
C ASP A 30 -12.02 22.29 6.46
N LYS A 31 -12.48 21.03 6.43
CA LYS A 31 -12.25 20.13 5.31
C LYS A 31 -13.60 19.80 4.70
N SER A 32 -13.77 20.11 3.41
CA SER A 32 -14.98 19.70 2.67
C SER A 32 -14.92 18.21 2.31
N GLU A 33 -13.72 17.71 2.04
CA GLU A 33 -13.48 16.34 1.60
C GLU A 33 -12.18 15.78 2.20
N LEU A 34 -12.13 14.46 2.35
CA LEU A 34 -11.00 13.69 2.85
C LEU A 34 -10.65 12.58 1.86
N TYR A 35 -9.39 12.16 1.86
CA TYR A 35 -8.95 10.94 1.20
C TYR A 35 -7.92 10.25 2.08
N LEU A 36 -7.68 8.97 1.82
CA LEU A 36 -6.56 8.23 2.40
C LEU A 36 -5.46 8.08 1.38
N SER A 37 -4.23 8.22 1.82
CA SER A 37 -3.05 7.87 1.04
C SER A 37 -2.25 6.79 1.75
N ALA A 38 -1.82 5.79 1.01
CA ALA A 38 -0.93 4.74 1.48
C ALA A 38 0.35 4.74 0.65
N CYS A 39 1.47 4.48 1.33
CA CYS A 39 2.76 4.28 0.70
C CYS A 39 3.21 2.84 0.93
N VAL A 40 3.37 2.10 -0.15
CA VAL A 40 3.82 0.69 -0.13
C VAL A 40 4.87 0.53 -1.23
N PHE A 41 6.02 -0.06 -0.92
CA PHE A 41 7.14 -0.21 -1.86
C PHE A 41 7.63 1.10 -2.50
N GLY A 42 7.46 2.23 -1.80
CA GLY A 42 7.76 3.57 -2.30
C GLY A 42 6.75 4.09 -3.34
N GLN A 43 5.70 3.33 -3.65
CA GLN A 43 4.57 3.78 -4.45
C GLN A 43 3.55 4.44 -3.54
N TYR A 44 3.14 5.65 -3.89
CA TYR A 44 2.05 6.36 -3.23
C TYR A 44 0.77 6.17 -4.03
N LYS A 45 -0.29 5.72 -3.38
CA LYS A 45 -1.65 5.67 -3.95
C LYS A 45 -2.63 6.25 -2.96
N ARG A 46 -3.73 6.79 -3.47
CA ARG A 46 -4.79 7.40 -2.66
C ARG A 46 -6.16 6.95 -3.11
N THR A 47 -7.11 7.01 -2.20
CA THR A 47 -8.53 6.83 -2.49
C THR A 47 -9.11 8.07 -3.18
N GLN A 48 -10.36 7.98 -3.62
CA GLN A 48 -11.14 9.15 -3.99
C GLN A 48 -11.39 10.04 -2.76
N CYS A 49 -11.73 11.29 -3.06
CA CYS A 49 -12.22 12.22 -2.07
C CYS A 49 -13.63 11.81 -1.62
N VAL A 50 -13.87 11.83 -0.32
CA VAL A 50 -15.17 11.55 0.31
C VAL A 50 -15.52 12.68 1.27
N PRO A 51 -16.80 12.92 1.57
CA PRO A 51 -17.19 13.96 2.50
C PRO A 51 -16.47 13.84 3.84
N ALA A 52 -16.05 14.97 4.40
CA ALA A 52 -15.35 15.02 5.69
C ALA A 52 -16.32 14.85 6.88
N ALA A 53 -17.02 13.71 6.91
CA ALA A 53 -17.96 13.36 7.97
C ALA A 53 -17.79 11.88 8.32
N PHE A 54 -17.59 11.57 9.61
CA PHE A 54 -17.46 10.19 10.06
C PHE A 54 -18.84 9.50 10.15
N PRO A 55 -18.95 8.21 9.77
CA PRO A 55 -17.90 7.35 9.20
C PRO A 55 -17.50 7.78 7.78
N LEU A 56 -16.20 7.75 7.46
CA LEU A 56 -15.74 7.93 6.09
C LEU A 56 -15.97 6.63 5.34
N PHE A 57 -16.91 6.61 4.40
CA PHE A 57 -17.16 5.47 3.52
C PHE A 57 -16.25 5.58 2.30
N LEU A 58 -15.32 4.64 2.13
CA LEU A 58 -14.36 4.66 1.02
C LEU A 58 -14.67 3.55 0.01
N GLU A 59 -15.02 2.34 0.48
CA GLU A 59 -15.32 1.16 -0.36
C GLU A 59 -14.33 0.93 -1.52
N GLU A 60 -13.05 1.16 -1.25
CA GLU A 60 -12.01 1.24 -2.27
C GLU A 60 -10.87 0.25 -2.03
N LYS A 61 -10.26 -0.18 -3.14
CA LYS A 61 -9.09 -1.05 -3.15
C LYS A 61 -7.89 -0.34 -3.74
N LEU A 62 -6.82 -0.20 -2.96
CA LEU A 62 -5.52 0.22 -3.46
C LEU A 62 -4.65 -1.03 -3.70
N VAL A 63 -4.21 -1.22 -4.94
CA VAL A 63 -3.36 -2.35 -5.34
C VAL A 63 -1.94 -1.85 -5.57
N PHE A 64 -0.95 -2.43 -4.91
CA PHE A 64 0.46 -2.10 -5.08
C PHE A 64 1.20 -3.29 -5.66
N GLU A 65 2.06 -3.04 -6.64
CA GLU A 65 2.82 -4.09 -7.31
C GLU A 65 4.30 -3.76 -7.27
N LYS A 66 5.12 -4.74 -6.90
CA LYS A 66 6.57 -4.62 -6.94
C LYS A 66 7.18 -5.87 -7.53
N VAL A 67 7.99 -5.66 -8.57
CA VAL A 67 8.85 -6.68 -9.13
C VAL A 67 10.22 -6.57 -8.48
N PHE A 68 10.72 -7.68 -7.97
CA PHE A 68 12.09 -7.81 -7.49
C PHE A 68 12.85 -8.73 -8.43
N THR A 69 13.86 -8.20 -9.10
CA THR A 69 14.64 -8.89 -10.14
C THR A 69 15.84 -9.67 -9.61
N ASP A 70 16.20 -9.47 -8.33
CA ASP A 70 17.46 -9.96 -7.74
C ASP A 70 17.25 -10.76 -6.44
N VAL A 71 16.06 -11.32 -6.22
CA VAL A 71 15.74 -12.06 -4.99
C VAL A 71 16.09 -13.53 -5.18
N VAL A 72 17.33 -13.87 -4.82
CA VAL A 72 17.83 -15.26 -4.79
C VAL A 72 17.22 -16.04 -3.60
N ASP A 73 16.78 -15.33 -2.55
CA ASP A 73 16.20 -15.91 -1.34
C ASP A 73 14.90 -15.20 -0.92
N PRO A 74 13.74 -15.89 -0.92
CA PRO A 74 12.48 -15.32 -0.43
C PRO A 74 12.51 -14.96 1.07
N GLY A 75 13.37 -15.60 1.88
CA GLY A 75 13.54 -15.26 3.30
C GLY A 75 14.07 -13.84 3.48
N LYS A 76 15.09 -13.45 2.71
CA LYS A 76 15.65 -12.09 2.72
C LYS A 76 14.64 -11.01 2.34
N LEU A 77 13.68 -11.35 1.48
CA LEU A 77 12.64 -10.42 1.09
C LEU A 77 11.68 -10.10 2.25
N VAL A 78 11.32 -11.10 3.08
CA VAL A 78 10.47 -10.88 4.25
C VAL A 78 11.08 -9.84 5.19
N GLU A 79 12.40 -9.85 5.39
CA GLU A 79 13.10 -8.84 6.18
C GLU A 79 13.00 -7.43 5.55
N LEU A 80 13.17 -7.33 4.22
CA LEU A 80 13.05 -6.05 3.49
C LEU A 80 11.64 -5.47 3.58
N LEU A 81 10.63 -6.34 3.61
CA LEU A 81 9.23 -5.97 3.81
C LEU A 81 9.04 -5.46 5.25
N GLN A 82 9.42 -6.24 6.26
CA GLN A 82 9.20 -5.91 7.68
C GLN A 82 9.92 -4.62 8.12
N CYS A 83 11.14 -4.34 7.65
CA CYS A 83 11.89 -3.15 8.05
C CYS A 83 11.34 -1.81 7.51
N ARG A 84 10.44 -1.82 6.50
CA ARG A 84 9.90 -0.58 5.90
C ARG A 84 8.44 -0.29 6.22
N PHE A 85 7.76 -1.16 6.95
CA PHE A 85 6.39 -0.91 7.44
C PHE A 85 6.40 -0.43 8.90
N CYS A 86 7.02 0.71 9.18
CA CYS A 86 6.60 1.50 10.35
C CYS A 86 5.43 2.38 9.92
N PHE A 87 4.27 2.11 10.49
CA PHE A 87 3.10 3.00 10.43
C PHE A 87 3.28 4.18 11.37
#